data_AF-A0A2E7H0Z9-F1
#
_entry.id   AF-A0A2E7H0Z9-F1
#
_cell.length_a   1.000
_cell.length_b   1.000
_cell.length_c   1.000
_cell.angle_alpha   90.00
_cell.angle_beta   90.00
_cell.angle_gamma   90.00
#
_symmetry.space_group_name_H-M   'P 1'
#
loop_
_entity.id
_entity.type
_entity.pdbx_description
1 polymer ?
#
loop_
_entity_poly.entity_id
_entity_poly.type
_entity_poly.pdbx_seq_one_letter_code
_entity_poly.pdbx_strand_id
1 'polypeptide(L)'
;MLRAVGLNLAVFCALFLLHIVFAAAGIDAGFRIVAFLISIQTIGFAPLTALLVGPCEASVRRTVALRSLTVGVPMAFGLAWAYGGMAWSLPETVGIVGGSLAVYAAFDRFWARPS
;
A
#
# COMPACT_ATOMS: atom_id res chain seq x y z
N MET A 1 -3.75 1.09 16.77
CA MET A 1 -2.52 1.02 15.93
C MET A 1 -2.33 -0.38 15.32
N LEU A 2 -1.91 -1.40 16.08
CA LEU A 2 -1.70 -2.77 15.58
C LEU A 2 -2.93 -3.38 14.87
N ARG A 3 -4.13 -3.12 15.39
CA ARG A 3 -5.39 -3.56 14.77
C ARG A 3 -5.59 -3.01 13.36
N ALA A 4 -5.31 -1.73 13.12
CA ALA A 4 -5.47 -1.08 11.82
C ALA A 4 -4.44 -1.59 10.80
N VAL A 5 -3.18 -1.73 11.23
CA VAL A 5 -2.11 -2.33 10.41
C VAL A 5 -2.48 -3.77 10.06
N GLY A 6 -2.90 -4.57 11.04
CA GLY A 6 -3.29 -5.96 10.86
C GLY A 6 -4.51 -6.11 9.94
N LEU A 7 -5.51 -5.24 10.06
CA LEU A 7 -6.68 -5.24 9.17
C LEU A 7 -6.27 -4.91 7.73
N ASN A 8 -5.47 -3.85 7.53
CA ASN A 8 -5.02 -3.48 6.20
C ASN A 8 -4.17 -4.60 5.57
N LEU A 9 -3.28 -5.20 6.36
CA LEU A 9 -2.47 -6.33 5.90
C LEU A 9 -3.33 -7.57 5.58
N ALA A 10 -4.36 -7.86 6.37
CA ALA A 10 -5.28 -8.95 6.10
C ALA A 10 -6.04 -8.75 4.77
N VAL A 11 -6.50 -7.52 4.50
CA VAL A 11 -7.11 -7.16 3.21
C VAL A 11 -6.11 -7.35 2.07
N PHE A 12 -4.86 -6.94 2.26
CA PHE A 12 -3.81 -7.16 1.27
C PHE A 12 -3.59 -8.65 0.99
N CYS A 13 -3.46 -9.47 2.04
CA CYS A 13 -3.30 -10.91 1.88
C CYS A 13 -4.50 -11.56 1.17
N ALA A 14 -5.73 -11.13 1.49
CA ALA A 14 -6.92 -11.63 0.81
C ALA A 14 -6.93 -11.26 -0.69
N LEU A 15 -6.58 -10.01 -1.04
CA LEU A 15 -6.46 -9.58 -2.43
C LEU A 15 -5.33 -10.34 -3.15
N PHE A 16 -4.19 -10.55 -2.49
CA PHE A 16 -3.08 -11.31 -3.06
C PHE A 16 -3.44 -12.77 -3.36
N LEU A 17 -4.16 -13.44 -2.44
CA LEU A 17 -4.69 -14.78 -2.67
C LEU A 17 -5.69 -14.79 -3.82
N LEU A 18 -6.59 -13.81 -3.87
CA LEU A 18 -7.57 -13.69 -4.96
C LEU A 18 -6.88 -13.47 -6.31
N HIS A 19 -5.80 -12.69 -6.34
CA HIS A 19 -4.96 -12.50 -7.53
C HIS A 19 -4.37 -13.83 -8.03
N ILE A 20 -3.89 -14.69 -7.12
CA ILE A 20 -3.39 -16.03 -7.48
C ILE A 20 -4.53 -16.90 -8.02
N VAL A 21 -5.70 -16.89 -7.38
CA VAL A 21 -6.87 -17.67 -7.82
C VAL A 21 -7.32 -17.24 -9.22
N PHE A 22 -7.42 -15.94 -9.49
CA PHE A 22 -7.79 -15.44 -10.82
C PHE A 22 -6.74 -15.76 -11.88
N ALA A 23 -5.46 -15.69 -11.55
CA ALA A 23 -4.38 -16.14 -12.45
C ALA A 23 -4.50 -17.63 -12.77
N ALA A 24 -4.74 -18.47 -11.75
CA ALA A 24 -4.88 -19.91 -11.91
C ALA A 24 -6.14 -20.32 -12.69
N ALA A 25 -7.22 -19.54 -12.55
CA ALA A 25 -8.48 -19.77 -13.26
C ALA A 25 -8.52 -19.17 -14.68
N GLY A 26 -7.48 -18.45 -15.11
CA GLY A 26 -7.44 -17.79 -16.42
C GLY A 26 -8.41 -16.63 -16.58
N ILE A 27 -8.81 -15.98 -15.47
CA ILE A 27 -9.77 -14.87 -15.47
C ILE A 27 -9.00 -13.55 -15.59
N ASP A 28 -8.61 -13.18 -16.82
CA ASP A 28 -7.72 -12.04 -17.09
C ASP A 28 -8.23 -10.70 -16.55
N ALA A 29 -9.52 -10.43 -16.71
CA ALA A 29 -10.12 -9.19 -16.22
C ALA A 29 -10.05 -9.10 -14.69
N GLY A 30 -10.40 -10.20 -14.00
CA GLY A 30 -10.33 -10.29 -12.55
C GLY A 30 -8.90 -10.12 -12.04
N PHE A 31 -7.95 -10.82 -12.67
CA PHE A 31 -6.52 -10.71 -12.38
C PHE A 31 -6.04 -9.26 -12.44
N ARG A 32 -6.33 -8.54 -13.54
CA ARG A 32 -5.90 -7.14 -13.73
C ARG A 32 -6.54 -6.19 -12.74
N ILE A 33 -7.83 -6.37 -12.42
CA ILE A 33 -8.54 -5.55 -11.44
C ILE A 33 -7.92 -5.73 -10.05
N VAL A 34 -7.70 -6.98 -9.63
CA VAL A 34 -7.13 -7.25 -8.31
C VAL A 34 -5.68 -6.80 -8.22
N ALA A 35 -4.87 -7.00 -9.27
CA ALA A 35 -3.51 -6.46 -9.33
C ALA A 35 -3.51 -4.92 -9.18
N PHE A 36 -4.44 -4.23 -9.83
CA PHE A 36 -4.59 -2.78 -9.68
C PHE A 36 -4.98 -2.37 -8.25
N LEU A 37 -5.89 -3.11 -7.59
CA LEU A 37 -6.26 -2.86 -6.19
C LEU A 37 -5.08 -3.08 -5.24
N ILE A 38 -4.29 -4.15 -5.45
CA ILE A 38 -3.05 -4.42 -4.71
C ILE A 38 -2.07 -3.25 -4.87
N SER A 39 -1.92 -2.72 -6.09
CA SER A 39 -1.06 -1.57 -6.35
C SER A 39 -1.50 -0.32 -5.59
N ILE A 40 -2.79 0.02 -5.63
CA ILE A 40 -3.36 1.13 -4.86
C ILE A 40 -3.10 0.93 -3.36
N GLN A 41 -3.39 -0.27 -2.84
CA GLN A 41 -3.25 -0.56 -1.43
C GLN A 41 -1.80 -0.51 -0.97
N THR A 42 -0.87 -0.96 -1.80
CA THR A 42 0.57 -0.95 -1.52
C THR A 42 1.10 0.48 -1.49
N ILE A 43 0.84 1.25 -2.54
CA ILE A 43 1.29 2.65 -2.65
C ILE A 43 0.66 3.49 -1.53
N GLY A 44 -0.62 3.27 -1.26
CA GLY A 44 -1.40 3.94 -0.23
C GLY A 44 -1.38 3.26 1.14
N PHE A 45 -0.46 2.33 1.43
CA PHE A 45 -0.58 1.51 2.64
C PHE A 45 -0.56 2.34 3.93
N ALA A 46 0.37 3.28 4.04
CA ALA A 46 0.48 4.18 5.19
C ALA A 46 -0.76 5.07 5.39
N PRO A 47 -1.25 5.83 4.36
CA PRO A 47 -2.44 6.64 4.52
C PRO A 47 -3.72 5.82 4.75
N LEU A 48 -3.89 4.67 4.09
CA LEU A 48 -5.03 3.78 4.32
C LEU A 48 -5.04 3.27 5.76
N THR A 49 -3.89 2.88 6.30
CA THR A 49 -3.78 2.46 7.70
C THR A 49 -4.11 3.58 8.67
N ALA A 50 -3.69 4.81 8.37
CA ALA A 50 -4.02 6.00 9.15
C ALA A 50 -5.52 6.31 9.15
N LEU A 51 -6.22 6.10 8.03
CA LEU A 51 -7.67 6.24 7.93
C LEU A 51 -8.42 5.18 8.74
N LEU A 52 -7.93 3.93 8.75
CA LEU A 52 -8.52 2.82 9.51
C LEU A 52 -8.42 2.98 11.03
N VAL A 53 -7.59 3.91 11.53
CA VAL A 53 -7.55 4.23 12.97
C VAL A 53 -8.76 5.06 13.40
N GLY A 54 -9.47 5.70 12.48
CA GLY A 54 -10.66 6.50 12.77
C GLY A 54 -10.33 7.88 13.38
N PRO A 55 -11.34 8.55 13.98
CA PRO A 55 -11.17 9.87 14.59
C PRO A 55 -10.10 9.84 15.69
N CYS A 56 -9.00 10.56 15.48
CA CYS A 56 -7.90 10.67 16.42
C CYS A 56 -7.12 11.97 16.20
N GLU A 57 -6.32 12.34 17.20
CA GLU A 57 -5.39 13.46 17.10
C GLU A 57 -4.45 13.31 15.90
N ALA A 58 -4.07 14.45 15.31
CA ALA A 58 -3.16 14.47 14.17
C ALA A 58 -1.79 13.84 14.49
N SER A 59 -1.29 14.02 15.71
CA SER A 59 -0.06 13.42 16.25
C SER A 59 -0.09 11.88 16.21
N VAL A 60 -1.20 11.29 16.68
CA VAL A 60 -1.44 9.84 16.71
C VAL A 60 -1.55 9.29 15.29
N ARG A 61 -2.32 9.97 14.44
CA ARG A 61 -2.48 9.60 13.02
C ARG A 61 -1.15 9.58 12.27
N ARG A 62 -0.32 10.62 12.48
CA ARG A 62 1.03 10.70 11.88
C ARG A 62 1.94 9.58 12.36
N THR A 63 1.91 9.29 13.66
CA THR A 63 2.69 8.19 14.25
C THR A 63 2.29 6.83 13.66
N VAL A 64 0.98 6.61 13.44
CA VAL A 64 0.49 5.40 12.78
C VAL A 64 0.98 5.31 11.34
N ALA A 65 0.87 6.40 10.57
CA ALA A 65 1.30 6.42 9.19
C ALA A 65 2.81 6.12 9.07
N LEU A 66 3.64 6.76 9.90
CA LEU A 66 5.08 6.51 9.97
C LEU A 66 5.41 5.06 10.30
N ARG A 67 4.77 4.49 11.33
CA ARG A 67 4.99 3.07 11.68
C ARG A 67 4.55 2.13 10.56
N SER A 68 3.50 2.49 9.83
CA SER A 68 2.99 1.69 8.71
C SER A 68 3.95 1.64 7.52
N LEU A 69 4.86 2.61 7.38
CA LEU A 69 5.92 2.56 6.36
C LEU A 69 6.87 1.37 6.54
N THR A 70 7.06 0.87 7.76
CA THR A 70 7.89 -0.33 8.01
C THR A 70 7.36 -1.57 7.30
N VAL A 71 6.06 -1.61 7.02
CA VAL A 71 5.40 -2.67 6.24
C VAL A 71 5.18 -2.22 4.80
N GLY A 72 4.74 -0.97 4.61
CA GLY A 72 4.46 -0.34 3.31
C GLY A 72 5.65 -0.36 2.35
N VAL A 73 6.84 0.01 2.83
CA VAL A 73 8.05 0.09 1.99
C VAL A 73 8.47 -1.30 1.47
N PRO A 74 8.61 -2.34 2.31
CA PRO A 74 8.84 -3.70 1.81
C PRO A 74 7.81 -4.18 0.78
N MET A 75 6.53 -3.88 0.97
CA MET A 75 5.50 -4.23 -0.02
C MET A 75 5.69 -3.46 -1.33
N ALA A 76 6.06 -2.18 -1.27
CA ALA A 76 6.36 -1.39 -2.48
C ALA A 76 7.55 -1.97 -3.27
N PHE A 77 8.57 -2.52 -2.59
CA PHE A 77 9.63 -3.29 -3.24
C PHE A 77 9.10 -4.57 -3.90
N GLY A 78 8.22 -5.32 -3.22
CA GLY A 78 7.57 -6.49 -3.80
C GLY A 78 6.74 -6.15 -5.04
N LEU A 79 6.04 -5.01 -5.02
CA LEU A 79 5.29 -4.50 -6.17
C LEU A 79 6.23 -4.10 -7.32
N ALA A 80 7.32 -3.39 -7.03
CA ALA A 80 8.31 -3.03 -8.03
C ALA A 80 8.93 -4.26 -8.70
N TRP A 81 9.24 -5.29 -7.92
CA TRP A 81 9.73 -6.55 -8.44
C TRP A 81 8.69 -7.25 -9.32
N ALA A 82 7.41 -7.25 -8.93
CA ALA A 82 6.34 -7.82 -9.74
C ALA A 82 6.15 -7.08 -11.08
N TYR A 83 6.16 -5.75 -11.07
CA TYR A 83 6.02 -4.93 -12.28
C TYR A 83 7.29 -4.93 -13.14
N GLY A 84 8.47 -5.14 -12.56
CA GLY A 84 9.72 -5.35 -13.26
C GLY A 84 9.85 -6.72 -13.94
N GLY A 85 8.74 -7.45 -14.10
CA GLY A 85 8.74 -8.79 -14.71
C GLY A 85 9.45 -9.84 -13.86
N MET A 86 9.35 -9.73 -12.52
CA MET A 86 10.05 -10.59 -11.56
C MET A 86 11.58 -10.42 -11.61
N ALA A 87 12.05 -9.30 -12.13
CA ALA A 87 13.44 -8.88 -12.12
C ALA A 87 13.60 -7.55 -11.39
N TRP A 88 14.77 -7.33 -10.81
CA TRP A 88 15.09 -6.05 -10.21
C TRP A 88 15.36 -5.02 -11.30
N SER A 89 14.50 -4.01 -11.36
CA SER A 89 14.66 -2.91 -12.29
C SER A 89 14.64 -1.58 -11.53
N LEU A 90 15.65 -0.77 -11.80
CA LEU A 90 15.90 0.48 -11.08
C LEU A 90 14.78 1.52 -11.31
N PRO A 91 14.29 1.75 -12.55
CA PRO A 91 13.20 2.68 -12.81
C PRO A 91 11.91 2.34 -12.06
N GLU A 92 11.53 1.07 -12.04
CA GLU A 92 10.31 0.55 -11.41
C GLU A 92 10.42 0.64 -9.90
N THR A 93 11.57 0.27 -9.35
CA THR A 93 11.85 0.37 -7.91
C THR A 93 11.80 1.81 -7.44
N VAL A 94 12.52 2.71 -8.11
CA VAL A 94 12.52 4.14 -7.77
C VAL A 94 11.13 4.74 -7.96
N GLY A 95 10.44 4.41 -9.05
CA GLY A 95 9.11 4.93 -9.36
C GLY A 95 8.05 4.51 -8.34
N ILE A 96 8.00 3.23 -7.99
CA ILE A 96 6.97 2.70 -7.08
C ILE A 96 7.27 3.04 -5.62
N VAL A 97 8.50 2.84 -5.17
CA VAL A 97 8.89 3.17 -3.78
C VAL A 97 8.85 4.68 -3.58
N GLY A 98 9.42 5.45 -4.51
CA GLY A 98 9.38 6.91 -4.50
C GLY A 98 7.94 7.43 -4.57
N GLY A 99 7.09 6.83 -5.41
CA GLY A 99 5.66 7.15 -5.50
C GLY A 99 4.92 6.90 -4.19
N SER A 100 5.15 5.77 -3.53
CA SER A 100 4.56 5.46 -2.22
C SER A 100 4.98 6.48 -1.15
N LEU A 101 6.26 6.86 -1.12
CA LEU A 101 6.76 7.88 -0.20
C LEU A 101 6.19 9.27 -0.51
N ALA A 102 6.03 9.62 -1.80
CA ALA A 102 5.40 10.86 -2.22
C ALA A 102 3.93 10.92 -1.81
N VAL A 103 3.19 9.82 -1.94
CA VAL A 103 1.80 9.70 -1.48
C VAL A 103 1.70 9.86 0.04
N TYR A 104 2.60 9.22 0.79
CA TYR A 104 2.70 9.45 2.23
C TYR A 104 2.97 10.92 2.56
N ALA A 105 3.93 11.56 1.90
CA ALA A 105 4.28 12.96 2.15
C ALA A 105 3.14 13.93 1.79
N ALA A 106 2.41 13.66 0.71
CA ALA A 106 1.23 14.41 0.33
C ALA A 106 0.11 14.29 1.38
N PHE A 107 -0.08 13.07 1.91
CA PHE A 107 -1.04 12.81 2.99
C PHE A 107 -0.62 13.52 4.29
N ASP A 108 0.64 13.41 4.70
CA ASP A 108 1.16 14.11 5.89
C ASP A 108 0.93 15.62 5.79
N ARG A 109 1.18 16.21 4.61
CA ARG A 109 0.92 17.64 4.35
C ARG A 109 -0.55 18.01 4.37
N PHE A 110 -1.44 17.18 3.81
CA PHE A 110 -2.87 17.47 3.79
C PHE A 110 -3.44 17.53 5.21
N TRP A 111 -3.08 16.58 6.06
CA TRP A 111 -3.58 16.51 7.45
C TRP A 111 -2.84 17.43 8.42
N ALA A 112 -1.69 18.00 8.05
CA ALA A 112 -0.98 19.00 8.84
C ALA A 112 -1.52 20.43 8.65
N ARG A 113 -2.43 20.66 7.68
CA ARG A 113 -3.06 21.98 7.51
C ARG A 113 -4.02 22.25 8.67
N PRO A 114 -3.91 23.40 9.37
CA PRO A 114 -4.92 23.79 10.34
C PRO A 114 -6.26 23.98 9.61
N SER A 115 -7.29 23.28 10.09
CA SER A 115 -8.69 23.44 9.69
C SER A 115 -9.27 24.76 10.17
#